data_AF-A0A818AJQ8-F1
#
_entry.id   AF-A0A818AJQ8-F1
#
_cell.length_a   1.000
_cell.length_b   1.000
_cell.length_c   1.000
_cell.angle_alpha   90.00
_cell.angle_beta   90.00
_cell.angle_gamma   90.00
#
_symmetry.space_group_name_H-M   'P 1'
#
loop_
_entity.id
_entity.type
_entity.pdbx_description
1 polymer ?
#
loop_
_entity_poly.entity_id
_entity_poly.type
_entity_poly.pdbx_seq_one_letter_code
_entity_poly.pdbx_strand_id
1 'polypeptide(L)'
;MSHSRLETLHFLKYLTFYVLDVSYNRLKIIDINQIYFRHGIYELTSMNLLNLSSNEMEFIKINWNNESPHTIDLSQNKLKSIELHGQSTYTLLLNENLNLSLTPITFNIDLPLLQYLDLNSIHIDSLENLIYLHNLSNIHTLLLNNNHLNKKYRTLNWHIFYPWHRTLTHLSLQNISLEKIDSGAYLNDYYHLLTINFYSNNHLICDCTLQPFINWLKTPPPSLIDFYEPLQKVLSINCPIKLFELNCNRGKTKSTLFLTFLIIGIFLIILLIIFILLYCYMKQKRSKSYRHMFTDNDLIALTEQNVIQRTDD
;
A
#
# COMPACT_ATOMS: atom_id res chain seq x y z
N MET A 1 -32.90 2.48 -27.78
CA MET A 1 -32.81 1.37 -28.74
C MET A 1 -32.45 0.07 -28.05
N SER A 2 -32.81 -0.12 -26.78
CA SER A 2 -32.50 -1.34 -26.06
C SER A 2 -33.32 -2.52 -26.58
N HIS A 3 -32.80 -3.75 -26.45
CA HIS A 3 -33.50 -4.99 -26.84
C HIS A 3 -33.81 -5.15 -28.34
N SER A 4 -33.22 -4.34 -29.22
CA SER A 4 -33.52 -4.30 -30.66
C SER A 4 -32.72 -5.30 -31.51
N ARG A 5 -31.87 -6.14 -30.89
CA ARG A 5 -30.91 -7.05 -31.56
C ARG A 5 -29.92 -6.34 -32.48
N LEU A 6 -29.58 -5.09 -32.18
CA LEU A 6 -28.59 -4.33 -32.94
C LEU A 6 -27.21 -5.01 -32.86
N GLU A 7 -26.55 -5.20 -34.00
CA GLU A 7 -25.22 -5.86 -34.07
C GLU A 7 -24.07 -4.87 -34.31
N THR A 8 -24.35 -3.69 -34.87
CA THR A 8 -23.34 -2.66 -35.19
C THR A 8 -23.86 -1.24 -34.92
N LEU A 9 -22.97 -0.32 -34.51
CA LEU A 9 -23.27 1.09 -34.24
C LEU A 9 -22.43 2.04 -35.10
N HIS A 10 -22.61 2.02 -36.41
CA HIS A 10 -21.88 2.92 -37.31
C HIS A 10 -22.37 4.38 -37.27
N PHE A 11 -23.63 4.62 -36.89
CA PHE A 11 -24.23 5.95 -36.89
C PHE A 11 -23.78 6.85 -35.74
N LEU A 12 -23.15 6.28 -34.70
CA LEU A 12 -22.63 7.03 -33.54
C LEU A 12 -21.71 8.19 -33.94
N LYS A 13 -20.99 8.05 -35.06
CA LYS A 13 -20.10 9.09 -35.60
C LYS A 13 -20.81 10.39 -35.99
N TYR A 14 -22.13 10.35 -36.18
CA TYR A 14 -22.92 11.45 -36.73
C TYR A 14 -23.98 11.96 -35.77
N LEU A 15 -24.06 11.42 -34.55
CA LEU A 15 -25.20 11.63 -33.67
C LEU A 15 -24.79 12.32 -32.38
N THR A 16 -25.40 13.48 -32.12
CA THR A 16 -25.40 14.15 -30.81
C THR A 16 -26.65 13.68 -30.05
N PHE A 17 -26.52 13.26 -28.79
CA PHE A 17 -27.62 12.68 -28.01
C PHE A 17 -27.55 13.04 -26.55
N TYR A 18 -28.65 13.48 -25.94
CA TYR A 18 -28.68 13.68 -24.48
C TYR A 18 -28.51 12.36 -23.72
N VAL A 19 -29.26 11.34 -24.14
CA VAL A 19 -29.13 9.97 -23.65
C VAL A 19 -29.24 9.03 -24.85
N LEU A 20 -28.28 8.13 -24.99
CA LEU A 20 -28.35 7.04 -25.94
C LEU A 20 -28.20 5.73 -25.19
N ASP A 21 -29.31 5.02 -25.08
CA ASP A 21 -29.38 3.70 -24.50
C ASP A 21 -29.51 2.64 -25.59
N VAL A 22 -28.44 1.85 -25.73
CA VAL A 22 -28.32 0.70 -26.62
C VAL A 22 -28.00 -0.57 -25.82
N SER A 23 -28.35 -0.60 -24.54
CA SER A 23 -28.19 -1.78 -23.68
C SER A 23 -29.01 -2.97 -24.17
N TYR A 24 -28.62 -4.19 -23.76
CA TYR A 24 -29.35 -5.42 -24.10
C TYR A 24 -29.52 -5.65 -25.61
N ASN A 25 -28.52 -5.28 -26.42
CA ASN A 25 -28.47 -5.64 -27.84
C ASN A 25 -27.44 -6.77 -28.06
N ARG A 26 -26.95 -6.94 -29.30
CA ARG A 26 -25.98 -7.98 -29.69
C ARG A 26 -24.74 -7.34 -30.29
N LEU A 27 -24.35 -6.18 -29.76
CA LEU A 27 -23.21 -5.44 -30.27
C LEU A 27 -21.94 -6.24 -29.99
N LYS A 28 -21.22 -6.61 -31.04
CA LYS A 28 -20.00 -7.45 -30.88
C LYS A 28 -18.75 -6.60 -30.74
N ILE A 29 -18.62 -5.61 -31.61
CA ILE A 29 -17.43 -4.78 -31.76
C ILE A 29 -17.88 -3.36 -32.09
N ILE A 30 -17.32 -2.38 -31.39
CA ILE A 30 -17.46 -0.96 -31.72
C ILE A 30 -16.05 -0.42 -31.94
N ASP A 31 -15.77 0.02 -33.17
CA ASP A 31 -14.52 0.70 -33.53
C ASP A 31 -14.86 2.03 -34.21
N ILE A 32 -14.70 3.11 -33.43
CA ILE A 32 -15.01 4.47 -33.83
C ILE A 32 -13.79 5.34 -33.57
N ASN A 33 -12.96 5.45 -34.60
CA ASN A 33 -11.66 6.14 -34.51
C ASN A 33 -11.72 7.64 -34.25
N GLN A 34 -12.76 8.36 -34.69
CA GLN A 34 -12.89 9.80 -34.48
C GLN A 34 -14.36 10.22 -34.53
N ILE A 35 -14.84 10.87 -33.47
CA ILE A 35 -16.12 11.57 -33.45
C ILE A 35 -15.84 13.07 -33.28
N TYR A 36 -16.27 13.87 -34.25
CA TYR A 36 -16.18 15.33 -34.24
C TYR A 36 -17.58 15.91 -34.06
N PHE A 37 -17.76 16.68 -33.00
CA PHE A 37 -18.99 17.45 -32.81
C PHE A 37 -18.80 18.86 -33.34
N ARG A 38 -19.66 19.26 -34.28
CA ARG A 38 -19.70 20.63 -34.80
C ARG A 38 -20.32 21.51 -33.74
N HIS A 39 -19.56 22.49 -33.28
CA HIS A 39 -20.01 23.43 -32.26
C HIS A 39 -21.16 24.29 -32.79
N GLY A 40 -22.38 24.04 -32.28
CA GLY A 40 -23.50 24.97 -32.31
C GLY A 40 -23.65 25.60 -30.92
N ILE A 41 -23.94 26.91 -30.87
CA ILE A 41 -23.91 27.79 -29.68
C ILE A 41 -24.82 27.34 -28.50
N TYR A 42 -25.61 26.27 -28.66
CA TYR A 42 -26.57 25.77 -27.67
C TYR A 42 -26.43 24.30 -27.26
N GLU A 43 -25.38 23.57 -27.69
CA GLU A 43 -25.33 22.09 -27.56
C GLU A 43 -24.34 21.55 -26.51
N LEU A 44 -23.66 22.41 -25.74
CA LEU A 44 -22.70 22.00 -24.69
C LEU A 44 -23.30 21.21 -23.52
N THR A 45 -24.63 21.07 -23.45
CA THR A 45 -25.37 20.28 -22.45
C THR A 45 -25.83 18.92 -22.97
N SER A 46 -25.42 18.55 -24.18
CA SER A 46 -26.19 17.60 -24.97
C SER A 46 -25.73 16.15 -24.90
N MET A 47 -24.67 15.74 -24.21
CA MET A 47 -24.28 14.32 -24.10
C MET A 47 -24.06 13.87 -22.66
N ASN A 48 -25.14 13.42 -22.04
CA ASN A 48 -25.10 13.02 -20.64
C ASN A 48 -24.77 11.53 -20.47
N LEU A 49 -25.46 10.64 -21.18
CA LEU A 49 -25.32 9.19 -20.98
C LEU A 49 -25.21 8.42 -22.29
N LEU A 50 -24.14 7.65 -22.43
CA LEU A 50 -24.01 6.58 -23.40
C LEU A 50 -24.06 5.23 -22.66
N ASN A 51 -25.16 4.49 -22.82
CA ASN A 51 -25.32 3.18 -22.22
C ASN A 51 -25.17 2.08 -23.28
N LEU A 52 -24.07 1.32 -23.17
CA LEU A 52 -23.75 0.15 -23.99
C LEU A 52 -23.64 -1.12 -23.12
N SER A 53 -24.22 -1.13 -21.93
CA SER A 53 -24.20 -2.29 -21.04
C SER A 53 -24.89 -3.52 -21.62
N SER A 54 -24.57 -4.72 -21.13
CA SER A 54 -25.30 -5.94 -21.46
C SER A 54 -25.38 -6.26 -22.97
N ASN A 55 -24.29 -6.09 -23.70
CA ASN A 55 -24.23 -6.29 -25.16
C ASN A 55 -23.38 -7.49 -25.62
N GLU A 56 -22.72 -8.18 -24.69
CA GLU A 56 -21.72 -9.22 -24.99
C GLU A 56 -20.49 -8.71 -25.78
N MET A 57 -20.21 -7.39 -25.75
CA MET A 57 -19.06 -6.81 -26.46
C MET A 57 -17.75 -7.38 -25.95
N GLU A 58 -16.83 -7.72 -26.87
CA GLU A 58 -15.48 -8.17 -26.52
C GLU A 58 -14.43 -7.05 -26.65
N PHE A 59 -14.68 -6.08 -27.53
CA PHE A 59 -13.77 -4.96 -27.78
C PHE A 59 -14.56 -3.68 -28.02
N ILE A 60 -14.04 -2.59 -27.47
CA ILE A 60 -14.55 -1.25 -27.72
C ILE A 60 -13.40 -0.28 -27.93
N LYS A 61 -13.50 0.50 -28.99
CA LYS A 61 -12.66 1.64 -29.30
C LYS A 61 -13.53 2.82 -29.66
N ILE A 62 -13.50 3.88 -28.83
CA ILE A 62 -14.20 5.13 -29.14
C ILE A 62 -13.30 6.30 -28.78
N ASN A 63 -13.00 7.10 -29.80
CA ASN A 63 -12.14 8.27 -29.67
C ASN A 63 -12.96 9.52 -30.02
N TRP A 64 -13.30 10.27 -29.00
CA TRP A 64 -13.91 11.58 -29.05
C TRP A 64 -12.82 12.65 -29.08
N ASN A 65 -12.89 13.59 -30.03
CA ASN A 65 -11.85 14.63 -30.14
C ASN A 65 -12.09 15.83 -29.23
N ASN A 66 -13.34 16.32 -29.16
CA ASN A 66 -13.64 17.59 -28.49
C ASN A 66 -14.60 17.42 -27.29
N GLU A 67 -15.62 16.57 -27.44
CA GLU A 67 -16.64 16.32 -26.41
C GLU A 67 -16.94 14.82 -26.35
N SER A 68 -17.15 14.30 -25.16
CA SER A 68 -17.55 12.92 -24.88
C SER A 68 -18.73 12.88 -23.91
N PRO A 69 -19.52 11.78 -23.87
CA PRO A 69 -20.60 11.64 -22.90
C PRO A 69 -20.09 11.79 -21.46
N HIS A 70 -20.85 12.49 -20.61
CA HIS A 70 -20.51 12.66 -19.19
C HIS A 70 -20.44 11.32 -18.44
N THR A 71 -21.34 10.40 -18.79
CA THR A 71 -21.39 9.03 -18.27
C THR A 71 -21.31 8.03 -19.41
N ILE A 72 -20.40 7.08 -19.27
CA ILE A 72 -20.27 5.94 -20.18
C ILE A 72 -20.50 4.67 -19.36
N ASP A 73 -21.51 3.89 -19.75
CA ASP A 73 -21.82 2.61 -19.14
C ASP A 73 -21.46 1.47 -20.10
N LEU A 74 -20.45 0.69 -19.73
CA LEU A 74 -19.96 -0.48 -20.44
C LEU A 74 -20.10 -1.75 -19.58
N SER A 75 -20.92 -1.71 -18.54
CA SER A 75 -21.09 -2.80 -17.59
C SER A 75 -21.68 -4.06 -18.24
N GLN A 76 -21.47 -5.21 -17.61
CA GLN A 76 -22.11 -6.48 -17.99
C GLN A 76 -21.82 -6.90 -19.45
N ASN A 77 -20.61 -6.63 -19.93
CA ASN A 77 -20.14 -7.07 -21.24
C ASN A 77 -19.13 -8.22 -21.09
N LYS A 78 -18.50 -8.63 -22.20
CA LYS A 78 -17.42 -9.64 -22.22
C LYS A 78 -16.09 -8.99 -22.62
N LEU A 79 -15.89 -7.72 -22.23
CA LEU A 79 -14.78 -6.92 -22.73
C LEU A 79 -13.46 -7.60 -22.37
N LYS A 80 -12.60 -7.74 -23.38
CA LYS A 80 -11.20 -8.18 -23.29
C LYS A 80 -10.26 -7.00 -23.46
N SER A 81 -10.72 -5.96 -24.18
CA SER A 81 -9.93 -4.77 -24.45
C SER A 81 -10.79 -3.52 -24.60
N ILE A 82 -10.27 -2.40 -24.12
CA ILE A 82 -10.91 -1.08 -24.13
C ILE A 82 -9.92 0.00 -24.57
N GLU A 83 -10.34 0.83 -25.52
CA GLU A 83 -9.67 2.06 -25.92
C GLU A 83 -10.69 3.21 -25.88
N LEU A 84 -10.58 4.11 -24.90
CA LEU A 84 -11.45 5.28 -24.80
C LEU A 84 -10.62 6.55 -24.71
N HIS A 85 -10.95 7.53 -25.55
CA HIS A 85 -10.38 8.87 -25.46
C HIS A 85 -11.49 9.92 -25.52
N GLY A 86 -11.51 10.87 -24.59
CA GLY A 86 -12.54 11.92 -24.54
C GLY A 86 -12.27 12.97 -23.48
N GLN A 87 -12.89 14.15 -23.60
CA GLN A 87 -12.51 15.33 -22.80
C GLN A 87 -13.49 15.67 -21.66
N SER A 88 -14.72 15.14 -21.67
CA SER A 88 -15.80 15.57 -20.77
C SER A 88 -16.48 14.42 -20.01
N THR A 89 -15.87 13.23 -19.99
CA THR A 89 -16.42 12.09 -19.25
C THR A 89 -16.02 12.16 -17.77
N TYR A 90 -17.01 12.12 -16.89
CA TYR A 90 -16.85 12.15 -15.43
C TYR A 90 -17.06 10.77 -14.79
N THR A 91 -17.89 9.91 -15.40
CA THR A 91 -18.28 8.61 -14.87
C THR A 91 -18.06 7.51 -15.90
N LEU A 92 -17.35 6.46 -15.49
CA LEU A 92 -17.14 5.26 -16.29
C LEU A 92 -17.51 4.02 -15.48
N LEU A 93 -18.45 3.23 -16.02
CA LEU A 93 -18.90 1.98 -15.44
C LEU A 93 -18.37 0.81 -16.28
N LEU A 94 -17.53 -0.03 -15.67
CA LEU A 94 -16.96 -1.23 -16.30
C LEU A 94 -17.28 -2.51 -15.53
N ASN A 95 -18.17 -2.44 -14.54
CA ASN A 95 -18.48 -3.55 -13.67
C ASN A 95 -18.97 -4.78 -14.45
N GLU A 96 -18.66 -5.97 -13.93
CA GLU A 96 -19.06 -7.26 -14.49
C GLU A 96 -18.47 -7.58 -15.88
N ASN A 97 -17.26 -7.05 -16.17
CA ASN A 97 -16.45 -7.46 -17.33
C ASN A 97 -15.34 -8.44 -16.90
N LEU A 98 -15.71 -9.69 -16.65
CA LEU A 98 -14.83 -10.71 -16.05
C LEU A 98 -13.57 -11.06 -16.87
N ASN A 99 -13.55 -10.74 -18.16
CA ASN A 99 -12.39 -10.98 -19.05
C ASN A 99 -11.48 -9.77 -19.21
N LEU A 100 -11.86 -8.62 -18.63
CA LEU A 100 -11.10 -7.38 -18.76
C LEU A 100 -9.99 -7.35 -17.71
N SER A 101 -8.75 -7.31 -18.16
CA SER A 101 -7.57 -7.11 -17.33
C SER A 101 -7.02 -5.70 -17.46
N LEU A 102 -6.43 -5.18 -16.39
CA LEU A 102 -5.68 -3.93 -16.41
C LEU A 102 -4.25 -4.21 -16.90
N THR A 103 -4.03 -4.10 -18.21
CA THR A 103 -2.70 -4.16 -18.83
C THR A 103 -2.59 -3.11 -19.94
N PRO A 104 -1.38 -2.67 -20.34
CA PRO A 104 -1.23 -1.66 -21.39
C PRO A 104 -1.85 -2.06 -22.73
N ILE A 105 -1.95 -3.37 -23.00
CA ILE A 105 -2.47 -3.91 -24.26
C ILE A 105 -4.00 -3.93 -24.26
N THR A 106 -4.60 -4.20 -23.10
CA THR A 106 -6.04 -4.40 -22.96
C THR A 106 -6.77 -3.18 -22.43
N PHE A 107 -6.07 -2.23 -21.81
CA PHE A 107 -6.68 -1.12 -21.10
C PHE A 107 -5.97 0.18 -21.45
N ASN A 108 -6.58 0.96 -22.35
CA ASN A 108 -6.09 2.26 -22.76
C ASN A 108 -7.21 3.29 -22.60
N ILE A 109 -7.11 4.15 -21.60
CA ILE A 109 -8.13 5.16 -21.32
C ILE A 109 -7.46 6.50 -21.11
N ASP A 110 -7.91 7.50 -21.86
CA ASP A 110 -7.53 8.90 -21.72
C ASP A 110 -8.80 9.74 -21.53
N LEU A 111 -9.17 9.90 -20.25
CA LEU A 111 -10.35 10.63 -19.80
C LEU A 111 -9.92 11.55 -18.65
N PRO A 112 -9.34 12.73 -18.93
CA PRO A 112 -8.66 13.56 -17.93
C PRO A 112 -9.58 14.10 -16.84
N LEU A 113 -10.89 14.20 -17.10
CA LEU A 113 -11.89 14.67 -16.14
C LEU A 113 -12.58 13.53 -15.36
N LEU A 114 -12.16 12.27 -15.52
CA LEU A 114 -12.83 11.14 -14.87
C LEU A 114 -12.76 11.25 -13.34
N GLN A 115 -13.92 11.17 -12.68
CA GLN A 115 -14.07 11.28 -11.23
C GLN A 115 -14.58 9.99 -10.59
N TYR A 116 -15.43 9.24 -11.31
CA TYR A 116 -16.01 7.99 -10.83
C TYR A 116 -15.62 6.84 -11.75
N LEU A 117 -15.01 5.81 -11.17
CA LEU A 117 -14.57 4.62 -11.89
C LEU A 117 -15.03 3.36 -11.15
N ASP A 118 -15.90 2.58 -11.79
CA ASP A 118 -16.35 1.28 -11.30
C ASP A 118 -15.66 0.14 -12.06
N LEU A 119 -14.77 -0.57 -11.36
CA LEU A 119 -14.05 -1.76 -11.81
C LEU A 119 -14.45 -3.00 -10.97
N ASN A 120 -15.70 -3.06 -10.51
CA ASN A 120 -16.21 -4.21 -9.77
C ASN A 120 -16.28 -5.46 -10.66
N SER A 121 -15.89 -6.62 -10.15
CA SER A 121 -16.00 -7.90 -10.86
C SER A 121 -15.33 -7.88 -12.24
N ILE A 122 -14.11 -7.36 -12.32
CA ILE A 122 -13.24 -7.53 -13.49
C ILE A 122 -12.10 -8.51 -13.17
N HIS A 123 -11.16 -8.73 -14.09
CA HIS A 123 -10.00 -9.58 -13.82
C HIS A 123 -8.83 -8.75 -13.26
N ILE A 124 -8.87 -8.41 -11.97
CA ILE A 124 -7.70 -7.87 -11.24
C ILE A 124 -7.10 -8.96 -10.35
N ASP A 125 -5.93 -9.46 -10.75
CA ASP A 125 -5.14 -10.44 -10.00
C ASP A 125 -4.11 -9.81 -9.06
N SER A 126 -3.76 -8.54 -9.30
CA SER A 126 -2.84 -7.72 -8.51
C SER A 126 -3.28 -6.26 -8.49
N LEU A 127 -3.30 -5.63 -7.31
CA LEU A 127 -3.55 -4.19 -7.19
C LEU A 127 -2.43 -3.36 -7.83
N GLU A 128 -1.23 -3.92 -8.01
CA GLU A 128 -0.14 -3.24 -8.72
C GLU A 128 -0.53 -2.89 -10.17
N ASN A 129 -1.51 -3.58 -10.77
CA ASN A 129 -1.99 -3.25 -12.11
C ASN A 129 -2.73 -1.89 -12.16
N LEU A 130 -3.06 -1.29 -11.02
CA LEU A 130 -3.61 0.06 -10.96
C LEU A 130 -2.62 1.14 -11.43
N ILE A 131 -1.33 0.83 -11.57
CA ILE A 131 -0.34 1.73 -12.19
C ILE A 131 -0.78 2.18 -13.60
N TYR A 132 -1.53 1.36 -14.32
CA TYR A 132 -2.02 1.69 -15.66
C TYR A 132 -3.17 2.70 -15.65
N LEU A 133 -3.67 3.07 -14.48
CA LEU A 133 -4.69 4.10 -14.28
C LEU A 133 -4.10 5.42 -13.77
N HIS A 134 -2.78 5.49 -13.55
CA HIS A 134 -2.14 6.65 -12.90
C HIS A 134 -2.18 7.93 -13.75
N ASN A 135 -2.52 7.83 -15.04
CA ASN A 135 -2.82 8.99 -15.89
C ASN A 135 -4.15 9.68 -15.53
N LEU A 136 -5.07 8.98 -14.87
CA LEU A 136 -6.37 9.52 -14.45
C LEU A 136 -6.24 10.27 -13.12
N SER A 137 -5.71 11.49 -13.11
CA SER A 137 -5.37 12.18 -11.85
C SER A 137 -6.58 12.64 -11.00
N ASN A 138 -7.80 12.64 -11.56
CA ASN A 138 -8.97 13.26 -10.95
C ASN A 138 -9.96 12.29 -10.30
N ILE A 139 -9.55 11.04 -10.02
CA ILE A 139 -10.44 10.03 -9.42
C ILE A 139 -10.84 10.42 -8.00
N HIS A 140 -12.16 10.53 -7.78
CA HIS A 140 -12.76 10.77 -6.47
C HIS A 140 -13.36 9.50 -5.87
N THR A 141 -13.94 8.63 -6.71
CA THR A 141 -14.54 7.36 -6.30
C THR A 141 -13.96 6.23 -7.12
N LEU A 142 -13.40 5.23 -6.44
CA LEU A 142 -12.84 4.03 -7.05
C LEU A 142 -13.45 2.78 -6.41
N LEU A 143 -14.13 1.97 -7.23
CA LEU A 143 -14.73 0.71 -6.80
C LEU A 143 -13.98 -0.47 -7.44
N LEU A 144 -13.48 -1.37 -6.59
CA LEU A 144 -12.65 -2.51 -6.98
C LEU A 144 -13.18 -3.84 -6.42
N ASN A 145 -14.47 -3.89 -6.10
CA ASN A 145 -15.07 -5.02 -5.39
C ASN A 145 -15.07 -6.29 -6.25
N ASN A 146 -15.16 -7.46 -5.61
CA ASN A 146 -15.31 -8.76 -6.26
C ASN A 146 -14.19 -9.11 -7.27
N ASN A 147 -12.98 -8.60 -7.03
CA ASN A 147 -11.79 -8.92 -7.82
C ASN A 147 -10.91 -9.93 -7.07
N HIS A 148 -10.69 -11.13 -7.61
CA HIS A 148 -9.96 -12.17 -6.89
C HIS A 148 -8.43 -12.02 -7.01
N LEU A 149 -7.82 -11.35 -6.03
CA LEU A 149 -6.37 -11.21 -5.98
C LEU A 149 -5.66 -12.57 -5.85
N ASN A 150 -4.60 -12.75 -6.63
CA ASN A 150 -3.71 -13.91 -6.55
C ASN A 150 -3.04 -13.94 -5.17
N LYS A 151 -2.78 -15.14 -4.63
CA LYS A 151 -2.24 -15.36 -3.28
C LYS A 151 -0.99 -14.54 -2.97
N LYS A 152 -0.13 -14.29 -3.97
CA LYS A 152 1.08 -13.47 -3.82
C LYS A 152 0.81 -11.98 -3.60
N TYR A 153 -0.32 -11.46 -4.07
CA TYR A 153 -0.66 -10.03 -4.11
C TYR A 153 -1.79 -9.65 -3.13
N ARG A 154 -2.03 -10.46 -2.09
CA ARG A 154 -3.06 -10.22 -1.07
C ARG A 154 -2.64 -9.26 0.05
N THR A 155 -1.55 -8.52 -0.17
CA THR A 155 -1.08 -7.46 0.71
C THR A 155 -1.36 -6.12 0.05
N LEU A 156 -2.14 -5.28 0.72
CA LEU A 156 -2.42 -3.93 0.24
C LEU A 156 -1.25 -3.01 0.59
N ASN A 157 -0.62 -2.45 -0.45
CA ASN A 157 0.32 -1.34 -0.35
C ASN A 157 -0.43 -0.03 -0.63
N TRP A 158 -0.52 0.86 0.36
CA TRP A 158 -1.21 2.15 0.21
C TRP A 158 -0.58 3.09 -0.82
N HIS A 159 0.70 2.90 -1.16
CA HIS A 159 1.37 3.76 -2.14
C HIS A 159 0.78 3.65 -3.55
N ILE A 160 0.07 2.56 -3.87
CA ILE A 160 -0.57 2.39 -5.18
C ILE A 160 -1.62 3.46 -5.48
N PHE A 161 -2.22 4.03 -4.42
CA PHE A 161 -3.23 5.09 -4.52
C PHE A 161 -2.64 6.50 -4.48
N TYR A 162 -1.31 6.64 -4.40
CA TYR A 162 -0.66 7.94 -4.26
C TYR A 162 -1.04 8.96 -5.33
N PRO A 163 -1.22 8.60 -6.63
CA PRO A 163 -1.67 9.58 -7.63
C PRO A 163 -3.00 10.27 -7.30
N TRP A 164 -3.83 9.65 -6.47
CA TRP A 164 -5.14 10.15 -6.07
C TRP A 164 -5.20 10.62 -4.62
N HIS A 165 -4.07 10.77 -3.93
CA HIS A 165 -4.06 11.13 -2.50
C HIS A 165 -4.80 12.44 -2.17
N ARG A 166 -4.92 13.36 -3.14
CA ARG A 166 -5.62 14.65 -2.98
C ARG A 166 -7.07 14.67 -3.44
N THR A 167 -7.51 13.66 -4.18
CA THR A 167 -8.82 13.65 -4.88
C THR A 167 -9.69 12.50 -4.43
N LEU A 168 -9.11 11.36 -4.04
CA LEU A 168 -9.84 10.17 -3.64
C LEU A 168 -10.59 10.40 -2.32
N THR A 169 -11.92 10.30 -2.40
CA THR A 169 -12.85 10.45 -1.26
C THR A 169 -13.52 9.13 -0.90
N HIS A 170 -13.71 8.23 -1.86
CA HIS A 170 -14.40 6.96 -1.68
C HIS A 170 -13.60 5.81 -2.30
N LEU A 171 -13.29 4.79 -1.51
CA LEU A 171 -12.59 3.59 -1.96
C LEU A 171 -13.33 2.34 -1.48
N SER A 172 -13.65 1.44 -2.40
CA SER A 172 -14.29 0.16 -2.05
C SER A 172 -13.44 -1.02 -2.52
N LEU A 173 -13.07 -1.87 -1.56
CA LEU A 173 -12.18 -3.03 -1.72
C LEU A 173 -12.84 -4.28 -1.11
N GLN A 174 -14.11 -4.50 -1.42
CA GLN A 174 -14.90 -5.62 -0.90
C GLN A 174 -14.65 -6.91 -1.69
N ASN A 175 -14.62 -8.05 -0.99
CA ASN A 175 -14.53 -9.38 -1.60
C ASN A 175 -13.36 -9.50 -2.59
N ILE A 176 -12.20 -8.94 -2.24
CA ILE A 176 -11.00 -9.00 -3.09
C ILE A 176 -9.96 -10.03 -2.63
N SER A 177 -10.31 -10.86 -1.65
CA SER A 177 -9.39 -11.80 -1.00
C SER A 177 -8.19 -11.12 -0.31
N LEU A 178 -8.36 -9.90 0.21
CA LEU A 178 -7.30 -9.19 0.91
C LEU A 178 -6.96 -9.86 2.24
N GLU A 179 -5.66 -10.09 2.50
CA GLU A 179 -5.17 -10.77 3.71
C GLU A 179 -4.38 -9.82 4.61
N LYS A 180 -3.60 -8.88 4.05
CA LYS A 180 -2.76 -7.96 4.84
C LYS A 180 -2.87 -6.54 4.32
N ILE A 181 -2.63 -5.59 5.22
CA ILE A 181 -2.48 -4.17 4.90
C ILE A 181 -1.11 -3.77 5.42
N ASP A 182 -0.25 -3.24 4.56
CA ASP A 182 1.09 -2.83 4.99
C ASP A 182 1.02 -1.71 6.04
N SER A 183 1.99 -1.73 6.95
CA SER A 183 2.30 -0.70 7.93
C SER A 183 2.80 0.61 7.31
N GLY A 184 2.93 0.65 5.98
CA GLY A 184 3.58 1.66 5.15
C GLY A 184 2.90 3.03 5.13
N ALA A 185 3.68 3.99 5.62
CA ALA A 185 3.64 5.44 5.62
C ALA A 185 2.67 6.20 4.69
N TYR A 186 2.28 7.39 5.17
CA TYR A 186 1.52 8.44 4.47
C TYR A 186 0.01 8.28 4.39
N LEU A 187 -0.59 7.45 5.24
CA LEU A 187 -2.04 7.50 5.45
C LEU A 187 -2.54 8.93 5.77
N ASN A 188 -1.72 9.74 6.44
CA ASN A 188 -2.00 11.15 6.72
C ASN A 188 -2.16 12.03 5.46
N ASP A 189 -1.58 11.62 4.33
CA ASP A 189 -1.67 12.36 3.06
C ASP A 189 -3.04 12.14 2.39
N TYR A 190 -3.77 11.08 2.79
CA TYR A 190 -5.13 10.76 2.33
C TYR A 190 -6.21 11.42 3.20
N TYR A 191 -6.05 12.71 3.50
CA TYR A 191 -6.95 13.42 4.41
C TYR A 191 -8.36 13.66 3.84
N HIS A 192 -8.53 13.58 2.51
CA HIS A 192 -9.84 13.66 1.85
C HIS A 192 -10.61 12.35 1.82
N LEU A 193 -9.99 11.23 2.24
CA LEU A 193 -10.59 9.92 2.15
C LEU A 193 -11.68 9.75 3.24
N LEU A 194 -12.94 9.78 2.81
CA LEU A 194 -14.12 9.78 3.66
C LEU A 194 -14.61 8.37 3.97
N THR A 195 -14.60 7.48 2.98
CA THR A 195 -15.09 6.11 3.13
C THR A 195 -14.09 5.11 2.59
N ILE A 196 -13.84 4.05 3.36
CA ILE A 196 -13.12 2.87 2.89
C ILE A 196 -13.87 1.62 3.31
N ASN A 197 -14.24 0.81 2.33
CA ASN A 197 -15.06 -0.36 2.57
C ASN A 197 -14.27 -1.66 2.35
N PHE A 198 -14.07 -2.42 3.43
CA PHE A 198 -13.47 -3.77 3.43
C PHE A 198 -14.46 -4.86 3.87
N TYR A 199 -15.70 -4.51 4.22
CA TYR A 199 -16.53 -5.25 5.17
C TYR A 199 -17.02 -6.64 4.73
N SER A 200 -16.98 -6.96 3.44
CA SER A 200 -17.46 -8.23 2.92
C SER A 200 -16.31 -9.09 2.42
N ASN A 201 -16.21 -10.32 2.94
CA ASN A 201 -15.39 -11.42 2.40
C ASN A 201 -13.88 -11.17 2.24
N ASN A 202 -13.30 -10.19 2.94
CA ASN A 202 -11.85 -10.11 3.10
C ASN A 202 -11.43 -10.81 4.40
N HIS A 203 -10.46 -11.72 4.31
CA HIS A 203 -9.91 -12.44 5.47
C HIS A 203 -8.65 -11.74 6.00
N LEU A 204 -8.82 -10.48 6.43
CA LEU A 204 -7.72 -9.70 6.96
C LEU A 204 -7.12 -10.38 8.19
N ILE A 205 -5.83 -10.68 8.11
CA ILE A 205 -5.03 -11.16 9.22
C ILE A 205 -4.83 -9.99 10.16
N CYS A 206 -5.48 -10.07 11.31
CA CYS A 206 -5.23 -9.15 12.39
C CYS A 206 -3.84 -9.50 12.99
N ASP A 207 -2.76 -8.87 12.50
CA ASP A 207 -1.45 -8.79 13.16
C ASP A 207 -1.02 -7.33 13.49
N CYS A 208 0.13 -7.16 14.16
CA CYS A 208 0.62 -5.83 14.57
C CYS A 208 0.92 -4.85 13.43
N THR A 209 1.03 -5.32 12.19
CA THR A 209 1.25 -4.45 11.01
C THR A 209 -0.01 -3.67 10.63
N LEU A 210 -1.19 -4.17 11.04
CA LEU A 210 -2.48 -3.52 10.81
C LEU A 210 -2.73 -2.32 11.76
N GLN A 211 -1.96 -2.19 12.85
CA GLN A 211 -2.20 -1.18 13.90
C GLN A 211 -2.10 0.28 13.40
N PRO A 212 -1.11 0.69 12.58
CA PRO A 212 -1.06 2.04 12.02
C PRO A 212 -2.30 2.38 11.21
N PHE A 213 -2.81 1.41 10.43
CA PHE A 213 -4.01 1.57 9.64
C PHE A 213 -5.25 1.76 10.53
N ILE A 214 -5.44 0.92 11.54
CA ILE A 214 -6.53 1.06 12.52
C ILE A 214 -6.47 2.41 13.24
N ASN A 215 -5.28 2.90 13.58
CA ASN A 215 -5.13 4.20 14.23
C ASN A 215 -5.51 5.35 13.30
N TRP A 216 -5.03 5.33 12.06
CA TRP A 216 -5.38 6.34 11.06
C TRP A 216 -6.89 6.36 10.75
N LEU A 217 -7.51 5.20 10.76
CA LEU A 217 -8.95 5.02 10.61
C LEU A 217 -9.76 5.66 11.75
N LYS A 218 -9.25 5.66 12.98
CA LYS A 218 -9.88 6.34 14.13
C LYS A 218 -9.72 7.86 14.07
N THR A 219 -8.76 8.38 13.30
CA THR A 219 -8.56 9.82 13.13
C THR A 219 -9.60 10.37 12.14
N PRO A 220 -10.46 11.33 12.56
CA PRO A 220 -11.41 11.96 11.66
C PRO A 220 -10.66 12.75 10.57
N PRO A 221 -11.18 12.82 9.34
CA PRO A 221 -10.69 13.74 8.32
C PRO A 221 -10.84 15.20 8.81
N PRO A 222 -10.01 16.12 8.34
CA PRO A 222 -10.21 17.54 8.58
C PRO A 222 -11.60 17.96 8.06
N SER A 223 -12.27 18.86 8.81
CA SER A 223 -13.55 19.41 8.40
C SER A 223 -13.40 20.14 7.05
N LEU A 224 -14.12 19.67 6.04
CA LEU A 224 -14.29 20.42 4.80
C LEU A 224 -15.24 21.60 5.10
N ILE A 225 -14.89 22.80 4.62
CA ILE A 225 -15.61 24.05 4.92
C ILE A 225 -17.11 23.96 4.57
N ASP A 226 -17.45 23.11 3.59
CA ASP A 226 -18.82 22.92 3.11
C ASP A 226 -19.64 21.91 3.91
N PHE A 227 -19.05 21.25 4.92
CA PHE A 227 -19.73 20.27 5.76
C PHE A 227 -19.95 20.82 7.17
N TYR A 228 -21.24 20.93 7.55
CA TYR A 228 -21.67 21.38 8.88
C TYR A 228 -21.40 20.36 10.00
N GLU A 229 -21.08 19.11 9.65
CA GLU A 229 -20.81 18.03 10.60
C GLU A 229 -19.43 17.41 10.36
N PRO A 230 -18.72 16.98 11.43
CA PRO A 230 -17.47 16.25 11.28
C PRO A 230 -17.74 14.94 10.53
N LEU A 231 -17.16 14.81 9.33
CA LEU A 231 -17.23 13.60 8.52
C LEU A 231 -16.62 12.45 9.31
N GLN A 232 -17.43 11.43 9.61
CA GLN A 232 -16.94 10.22 10.26
C GLN A 232 -16.54 9.20 9.21
N LYS A 233 -15.35 8.60 9.37
CA LYS A 233 -14.95 7.44 8.56
C LYS A 233 -15.86 6.26 8.93
N VAL A 234 -16.73 5.86 8.01
CA VAL A 234 -17.55 4.66 8.19
C VAL A 234 -16.67 3.45 7.94
N LEU A 235 -16.46 2.64 8.97
CA LEU A 235 -15.53 1.53 8.94
C LEU A 235 -16.10 0.32 9.64
N SER A 236 -15.76 -0.84 9.09
CA SER A 236 -16.07 -2.11 9.69
C SER A 236 -15.00 -3.13 9.33
N ILE A 237 -14.11 -3.38 10.30
CA ILE A 237 -13.12 -4.45 10.25
C ILE A 237 -13.48 -5.44 11.36
N ASN A 238 -13.65 -6.72 11.01
CA ASN A 238 -13.90 -7.80 11.96
C ASN A 238 -12.59 -8.24 12.64
N CYS A 239 -11.95 -7.35 13.42
CA CYS A 239 -10.84 -7.71 14.30
C CYS A 239 -11.27 -7.52 15.76
N PRO A 240 -11.06 -8.50 16.67
CA PRO A 240 -11.29 -8.31 18.09
C PRO A 240 -10.23 -7.36 18.68
N ILE A 241 -10.52 -6.05 18.64
CA ILE A 241 -9.60 -4.95 19.01
C ILE A 241 -9.01 -5.12 20.43
N LYS A 242 -9.79 -5.71 21.36
CA LYS A 242 -9.41 -5.84 22.79
C LYS A 242 -8.20 -6.76 23.08
N LEU A 243 -7.86 -7.70 22.19
CA LEU A 243 -6.71 -8.61 22.38
C LEU A 243 -5.42 -8.08 21.71
N PHE A 244 -5.54 -6.99 20.96
CA PHE A 244 -4.54 -6.57 19.99
C PHE A 244 -3.49 -5.62 20.56
N GLU A 245 -3.94 -4.61 21.30
CA GLU A 245 -3.10 -3.56 21.88
C GLU A 245 -2.14 -4.12 22.96
N LEU A 246 -2.52 -5.23 23.62
CA LEU A 246 -1.72 -5.89 24.66
C LEU A 246 -0.53 -6.70 24.12
N ASN A 247 -0.64 -7.28 22.92
CA ASN A 247 0.38 -8.19 22.38
C ASN A 247 1.44 -7.47 21.53
N CYS A 248 1.09 -6.42 20.80
CA CYS A 248 2.03 -5.68 19.95
C CYS A 248 3.09 -4.88 20.76
N ASN A 249 2.73 -4.46 21.98
CA ASN A 249 3.67 -3.78 22.88
C ASN A 249 4.63 -4.74 23.61
N ARG A 250 4.27 -6.03 23.76
CA ARG A 250 5.10 -7.04 24.47
C ARG A 250 6.30 -7.55 23.66
N GLY A 251 6.25 -7.46 22.33
CA GLY A 251 7.37 -7.86 21.47
C GLY A 251 8.57 -6.92 21.53
N LYS A 252 8.31 -5.60 21.62
CA LYS A 252 9.37 -4.58 21.70
C LYS A 252 10.12 -4.61 23.03
N THR A 253 9.48 -4.97 24.14
CA THR A 253 10.10 -4.99 25.47
C THR A 253 11.04 -6.18 25.70
N LYS A 254 10.77 -7.34 25.09
CA LYS A 254 11.66 -8.51 25.23
C LYS A 254 12.99 -8.35 24.48
N SER A 255 12.97 -7.74 23.30
CA SER A 255 14.19 -7.51 22.51
C SER A 255 15.11 -6.46 23.15
N THR A 256 14.55 -5.40 23.75
CA THR A 256 15.34 -4.35 24.40
C THR A 256 15.93 -4.83 25.72
N LEU A 257 15.19 -5.64 26.50
CA LEU A 257 15.71 -6.24 27.74
C LEU A 257 16.88 -7.20 27.47
N PHE A 258 16.77 -8.06 26.45
CA PHE A 258 17.86 -8.99 26.13
C PHE A 258 19.14 -8.23 25.68
N LEU A 259 18.97 -7.18 24.87
CA LEU A 259 20.09 -6.33 24.45
C LEU A 259 20.74 -5.60 25.62
N THR A 260 19.96 -5.06 26.56
CA THR A 260 20.50 -4.39 27.75
C THR A 260 21.22 -5.36 28.68
N PHE A 261 20.69 -6.57 28.91
CA PHE A 261 21.39 -7.60 29.68
C PHE A 261 22.72 -8.02 29.03
N LEU A 262 22.76 -8.10 27.69
CA LEU A 262 23.97 -8.45 26.95
C LEU A 262 25.03 -7.33 27.04
N ILE A 263 24.62 -6.06 26.95
CA ILE A 263 25.51 -4.90 27.13
C ILE A 263 26.07 -4.85 28.56
N ILE A 264 25.23 -5.07 29.58
CA ILE A 264 25.66 -5.11 30.99
C ILE A 264 26.64 -6.26 31.23
N GLY A 265 26.38 -7.43 30.63
CA GLY A 265 27.29 -8.58 30.71
C GLY A 265 28.67 -8.30 30.13
N ILE A 266 28.73 -7.69 28.94
CA ILE A 266 30.00 -7.29 28.31
C ILE A 266 30.72 -6.24 29.16
N PHE A 267 29.99 -5.25 29.70
CA PHE A 267 30.58 -4.22 30.56
C PHE A 267 31.23 -4.82 31.81
N LEU A 268 30.57 -5.78 32.48
CA LEU A 268 31.13 -6.46 33.65
C LEU A 268 32.39 -7.26 33.31
N ILE A 269 32.42 -7.93 32.15
CA ILE A 269 33.60 -8.67 31.69
C ILE A 269 34.79 -7.72 31.47
N ILE A 270 34.56 -6.58 30.81
CA ILE A 270 35.59 -5.56 30.58
C ILE A 270 36.13 -5.03 31.92
N LEU A 271 35.24 -4.75 32.86
CA LEU A 271 35.61 -4.23 34.19
C LEU A 271 36.46 -5.25 34.97
N LEU A 272 36.14 -6.54 34.84
CA LEU A 272 36.90 -7.63 35.45
C LEU A 272 38.30 -7.77 34.82
N ILE A 273 38.41 -7.64 33.49
CA ILE A 273 39.70 -7.62 32.78
C ILE A 273 40.56 -6.44 33.23
N ILE A 274 39.97 -5.24 33.33
CA ILE A 274 40.67 -4.04 33.81
C ILE A 274 41.17 -4.25 35.25
N PHE A 275 40.35 -4.84 36.12
CA PHE A 275 40.73 -5.16 37.49
C PHE A 275 41.89 -6.15 37.56
N ILE A 276 41.86 -7.22 36.74
CA ILE A 276 42.95 -8.20 36.64
C ILE A 276 44.23 -7.51 36.15
N LEU A 277 44.15 -6.66 35.13
CA LEU A 277 45.31 -5.92 34.62
C LEU A 277 45.88 -4.96 35.66
N LEU A 278 45.04 -4.23 36.39
CA LEU A 278 45.46 -3.37 37.50
C LEU A 278 46.11 -4.16 38.64
N TYR A 279 45.56 -5.32 38.98
CA TYR A 279 46.12 -6.21 39.99
C TYR A 279 47.49 -6.75 39.57
N CYS A 280 47.62 -7.21 38.31
CA CYS A 280 48.89 -7.65 37.73
C CYS A 280 49.93 -6.51 37.73
N TYR A 281 49.53 -5.30 37.33
CA TYR A 281 50.39 -4.11 37.34
C TYR A 281 50.86 -3.75 38.76
N MET A 282 49.95 -3.74 39.74
CA MET A 282 50.25 -3.49 41.15
C MET A 282 51.20 -4.54 41.74
N LYS A 283 50.97 -5.83 41.43
CA LYS A 283 51.85 -6.94 41.85
C LYS A 283 53.25 -6.79 41.26
N GLN A 284 53.35 -6.41 39.99
CA GLN A 284 54.63 -6.18 39.32
C GLN A 284 55.39 -4.99 39.93
N LYS A 285 54.69 -3.89 40.25
CA LYS A 285 55.26 -2.72 40.94
C LYS A 285 55.74 -3.06 42.35
N ARG A 286 54.97 -3.85 43.12
CA ARG A 286 55.41 -4.35 44.43
C ARG A 286 56.67 -5.22 44.33
N SER A 287 56.79 -6.09 43.33
CA SER A 287 58.01 -6.91 43.17
C SER A 287 59.27 -6.10 42.83
N LYS A 288 59.12 -4.99 42.09
CA LYS A 288 60.23 -4.05 41.83
C LYS A 288 60.64 -3.25 43.08
N SER A 289 59.70 -2.98 43.99
CA SER A 289 60.00 -2.32 45.26
C SER A 289 60.77 -3.23 46.23
N TYR A 290 60.51 -4.55 46.23
CA TYR A 290 61.27 -5.50 47.07
C TYR A 290 62.68 -5.80 46.55
N ARG A 291 62.94 -5.63 45.24
CA ARG A 291 64.30 -5.75 44.69
C ARG A 291 65.22 -4.56 44.97
N HIS A 292 64.69 -3.43 45.46
CA HIS A 292 65.50 -2.28 45.90
C HIS A 292 65.74 -2.23 47.42
N MET A 293 65.22 -3.19 48.20
CA MET A 293 65.48 -3.30 49.64
C MET A 293 66.44 -4.43 50.02
N PHE A 294 66.87 -5.26 49.06
CA PHE A 294 67.89 -6.29 49.26
C PHE A 294 68.85 -6.31 48.08
N THR A 295 69.73 -5.32 48.02
CA THR A 295 70.97 -5.42 47.24
C THR A 295 72.10 -4.77 48.03
N ASP A 296 73.08 -5.61 48.34
CA ASP A 296 74.51 -5.32 48.47
C ASP A 296 75.08 -4.84 49.82
N ASN A 297 74.68 -5.40 50.97
CA ASN A 297 75.60 -5.41 52.13
C ASN A 297 75.51 -6.59 53.12
N ASP A 298 74.49 -7.46 53.08
CA ASP A 298 74.36 -8.54 54.10
C ASP A 298 74.70 -9.96 53.61
N LEU A 299 75.37 -10.11 52.45
CA LEU A 299 75.73 -11.42 51.89
C LEU A 299 77.18 -11.87 52.17
N ILE A 300 77.85 -11.36 53.22
CA ILE A 300 79.23 -11.74 53.59
C ILE A 300 79.31 -12.47 54.96
N ALA A 301 78.21 -12.66 55.69
CA ALA A 301 78.29 -13.19 57.06
C ALA A 301 77.99 -14.70 57.26
N LEU A 302 77.86 -15.53 56.20
CA LEU A 302 77.35 -16.91 56.35
C LEU A 302 78.14 -18.02 55.63
N THR A 303 79.40 -17.80 55.28
CA THR A 303 80.24 -18.81 54.61
C THR A 303 81.61 -19.06 55.27
N GLU A 304 81.75 -18.86 56.58
CA GLU A 304 83.03 -19.13 57.28
C GLU A 304 82.92 -19.96 58.56
N GLN A 305 81.78 -20.63 58.82
CA GLN A 305 81.59 -21.37 60.08
C GLN A 305 81.42 -22.89 59.95
N ASN A 306 81.75 -23.49 58.80
CA ASN A 306 81.72 -24.95 58.63
C ASN A 306 82.91 -25.46 57.80
N VAL A 307 84.12 -25.40 58.36
CA VAL A 307 85.18 -26.37 58.02
C VAL A 307 85.71 -26.96 59.31
N ILE A 308 85.33 -28.21 59.50
CA ILE A 308 85.49 -29.06 60.68
C ILE A 308 86.94 -29.55 60.79
N GLN A 309 87.42 -29.55 62.03
CA GLN A 309 88.54 -30.35 62.53
C GLN A 309 88.41 -31.83 62.11
N ARG A 310 89.41 -32.36 61.42
CA ARG A 310 89.84 -33.77 61.52
C ARG A 310 91.11 -33.99 60.73
N THR A 311 92.21 -34.27 61.44
CA THR A 311 93.09 -35.46 61.30
C THR A 311 94.34 -35.27 62.17
N ASP A 312 94.52 -36.19 63.12
CA ASP A 312 95.75 -36.88 63.61
C ASP A 312 97.08 -36.38 62.97
N ASP A 313 98.15 -36.05 63.70
CA ASP A 313 98.98 -36.81 64.65
C ASP A 313 99.87 -35.86 65.50
#